data_AF-A0A8T4ZAQ6-F1
#
_entry.id   AF-A0A8T4ZAQ6-F1
#
_cell.length_a   1.000
_cell.length_b   1.000
_cell.length_c   1.000
_cell.angle_alpha   90.00
_cell.angle_beta   90.00
_cell.angle_gamma   90.00
#
_symmetry.space_group_name_H-M   'P 1'
#
loop_
_entity.id
_entity.type
_entity.pdbx_description
1 polymer ?
#
loop_
_entity_poly.entity_id
_entity_poly.type
_entity_poly.pdbx_seq_one_letter_code
_entity_poly.pdbx_strand_id
1 'polypeptide(L)'
;MAESPLEKSFRSILREEVRRLNQHLPKRRKSLRDLIVEDEPSVEAIDGTLIVMSKDELLRLAGIVPENLHDKVQLPIVVQRRFDLGRSIYTVLGGRLEEFTLKYALGLADREFKDYEAEGRFYIYKPYLSELIRMFHSLIVIGFGMPEGLAEALE
;
A
#
# COMPACT_ATOMS: atom_id res chain seq x y z
N MET A 1 -0.32 -31.02 -16.89
CA MET A 1 1.02 -31.50 -17.30
C MET A 1 1.96 -31.27 -16.13
N ALA A 2 2.88 -32.20 -15.82
CA ALA A 2 3.82 -31.99 -14.73
C ALA A 2 4.80 -30.87 -15.07
N GLU A 3 4.97 -29.91 -14.16
CA GLU A 3 5.85 -28.74 -14.31
C GLU A 3 7.32 -29.19 -14.47
N SER A 4 8.03 -28.61 -15.44
CA SER A 4 9.43 -28.95 -15.70
C SER A 4 10.33 -28.50 -14.53
N PRO A 5 11.41 -29.24 -14.20
CA PRO A 5 12.40 -28.80 -13.21
C PRO A 5 12.97 -27.41 -13.50
N LEU A 6 13.07 -27.02 -14.77
CA LEU A 6 13.53 -25.69 -15.20
C LEU A 6 12.50 -24.61 -14.84
N GLU A 7 11.22 -24.87 -15.09
CA GLU A 7 10.12 -23.95 -14.74
C GLU A 7 10.12 -23.73 -13.23
N LYS A 8 10.11 -24.80 -12.44
CA LYS A 8 10.16 -24.71 -10.97
C LYS A 8 11.35 -23.89 -10.45
N SER A 9 12.52 -24.05 -11.06
CA SER A 9 13.74 -23.29 -10.71
C SER A 9 13.59 -21.81 -11.06
N PHE A 10 13.11 -21.50 -12.26
CA PHE A 10 12.84 -20.12 -12.70
C PHE A 10 11.83 -19.40 -11.80
N ARG A 11 10.74 -20.08 -11.43
CA ARG A 11 9.74 -19.52 -10.50
C ARG A 11 10.32 -19.20 -9.12
N SER A 12 11.20 -20.06 -8.62
CA SER A 12 11.85 -19.86 -7.32
C SER A 12 12.78 -18.66 -7.33
N ILE A 13 13.55 -18.47 -8.42
CA ILE A 13 14.40 -17.29 -8.62
C ILE A 13 13.54 -16.03 -8.67
N LEU A 14 12.50 -15.99 -9.50
CA LEU A 14 11.63 -14.81 -9.60
C LEU A 14 10.93 -14.46 -8.29
N ARG A 15 10.49 -15.46 -7.52
CA ARG A 15 9.92 -15.24 -6.19
C ARG A 15 10.92 -14.57 -5.25
N GLU A 16 12.17 -15.01 -5.27
CA GLU A 16 13.23 -14.42 -4.46
C GLU A 16 13.55 -12.99 -4.92
N GLU A 17 13.56 -12.72 -6.23
CA GLU A 17 13.75 -11.37 -6.75
C GLU A 17 12.61 -10.42 -6.35
N VAL A 18 11.35 -10.85 -6.44
CA VAL A 18 10.21 -10.05 -5.95
C VAL A 18 10.29 -9.83 -4.44
N ARG A 19 10.72 -10.84 -3.68
CA ARG A 19 10.93 -10.71 -2.23
C ARG A 19 12.04 -9.69 -1.92
N ARG A 20 13.14 -9.70 -2.67
CA ARG A 20 14.23 -8.71 -2.55
C ARG A 20 13.75 -7.30 -2.88
N LEU A 21 12.98 -7.15 -3.96
CA LEU A 21 12.38 -5.86 -4.34
C LEU A 21 11.41 -5.30 -3.30
N ASN A 22 10.89 -6.13 -2.38
CA ASN A 22 9.95 -5.71 -1.33
C ASN A 22 10.62 -5.57 0.04
N GLN A 23 11.96 -5.60 0.15
CA GLN A 23 12.65 -5.46 1.43
C GLN A 23 12.47 -4.09 2.08
N HIS A 24 12.18 -3.05 1.30
CA HIS A 24 11.87 -1.70 1.78
C HIS A 24 10.43 -1.55 2.30
N LEU A 25 9.58 -2.59 2.18
CA LEU A 25 8.22 -2.55 2.70
C LEU A 25 8.22 -2.53 4.23
N PRO A 26 7.21 -1.90 4.86
CA PRO A 26 7.10 -1.89 6.32
C PRO A 26 6.97 -3.31 6.86
N LYS A 27 7.85 -3.68 7.78
CA LYS A 27 7.78 -4.93 8.54
C LYS A 27 6.58 -4.94 9.48
N ARG A 28 6.29 -3.77 10.07
CA ARG A 28 5.10 -3.49 10.88
C ARG A 28 4.60 -2.09 10.55
N ARG A 29 3.29 -1.90 10.70
CA ARG A 29 2.63 -0.61 10.57
C ARG A 29 2.18 -0.12 11.95
N LYS A 30 2.00 1.19 12.07
CA LYS A 30 1.44 1.85 13.25
C LYS A 30 0.18 2.60 12.85
N SER A 31 -0.69 2.88 13.82
CA SER A 31 -1.88 3.68 13.55
C SER A 31 -1.51 5.15 13.30
N LEU A 32 -2.35 5.86 12.55
CA LEU A 32 -2.24 7.30 12.38
C LEU A 32 -2.22 8.02 13.73
N ARG A 33 -3.06 7.58 14.69
CA ARG A 33 -3.10 8.12 16.05
C ARG A 33 -1.74 8.04 16.75
N ASP A 34 -1.09 6.87 16.71
CA ASP A 34 0.19 6.67 17.39
C ASP A 34 1.28 7.53 16.75
N LEU A 35 1.29 7.61 15.42
CA LEU A 35 2.32 8.33 14.67
C LEU A 35 2.25 9.85 14.82
N ILE A 36 1.06 10.43 15.03
CA ILE A 36 0.91 11.89 15.21
C ILE A 36 1.61 12.38 16.49
N VAL A 37 1.59 11.56 17.55
CA VAL A 37 2.15 11.93 18.86
C VAL A 37 3.62 11.57 19.01
N GLU A 38 4.19 10.78 18.10
CA GLU A 38 5.60 10.43 18.10
C GLU A 38 6.47 11.67 17.79
N ASP A 39 7.60 11.81 18.48
CA ASP A 39 8.57 12.88 18.19
C ASP A 39 9.19 12.70 16.80
N GLU A 40 9.55 11.46 16.47
CA GLU A 40 10.10 11.03 15.18
C GLU A 40 9.25 9.89 14.58
N PRO A 41 8.15 10.21 13.88
CA PRO A 41 7.19 9.23 13.39
C PRO A 41 7.85 8.28 12.39
N SER A 42 7.95 7.01 12.74
CA SER A 42 8.64 6.03 11.89
C SER A 42 8.21 4.59 12.13
N VAL A 43 8.47 3.74 11.13
CA VAL A 43 8.34 2.28 11.24
C VAL A 43 9.56 1.57 10.67
N GLU A 44 9.80 0.34 11.13
CA GLU A 44 10.87 -0.52 10.62
C GLU A 44 10.45 -1.19 9.30
N ALA A 45 11.32 -1.17 8.30
CA ALA A 45 11.21 -1.94 7.06
C ALA A 45 11.69 -3.39 7.24
N ILE A 46 11.46 -4.25 6.26
CA ILE A 46 11.87 -5.67 6.33
C ILE A 46 13.40 -5.82 6.37
N ASP A 47 14.14 -4.95 5.70
CA ASP A 47 15.61 -4.88 5.75
C ASP A 47 16.19 -4.25 7.03
N GLY A 48 15.32 -3.80 7.96
CA GLY A 48 15.72 -3.14 9.20
C GLY A 48 15.98 -1.64 9.08
N THR A 49 15.83 -1.05 7.89
CA THR A 49 15.87 0.41 7.72
C THR A 49 14.61 1.07 8.32
N LEU A 50 14.65 2.39 8.52
CA LEU A 50 13.50 3.15 9.02
C LEU A 50 12.78 3.87 7.87
N ILE A 51 11.46 3.72 7.84
CA ILE A 51 10.56 4.52 7.02
C ILE A 51 10.09 5.68 7.89
N VAL A 52 10.69 6.85 7.68
CA VAL A 52 10.36 8.08 8.42
C VAL A 52 9.21 8.81 7.74
N MET A 53 8.25 9.27 8.53
CA MET A 53 7.04 9.95 8.06
C MET A 53 7.02 11.41 8.48
N SER A 54 6.59 12.26 7.56
CA SER A 54 6.45 13.70 7.80
C SER A 54 5.28 13.98 8.74
N LYS A 55 5.55 14.72 9.83
CA LYS A 55 4.51 15.21 10.75
C LYS A 55 3.45 16.04 10.02
N ASP A 56 3.85 16.89 9.09
CA ASP A 56 2.91 17.71 8.33
C ASP A 56 1.99 16.86 7.47
N GLU A 57 2.50 15.77 6.87
CA GLU A 57 1.67 14.83 6.12
C GLU A 57 0.70 14.06 7.01
N LEU A 58 1.16 13.61 8.19
CA LEU A 58 0.31 12.94 9.17
C LEU A 58 -0.85 13.84 9.61
N LEU A 59 -0.57 15.11 9.92
CA LEU A 59 -1.60 16.08 10.30
C LEU A 59 -2.56 16.41 9.15
N ARG A 60 -2.06 16.49 7.91
CA ARG A 60 -2.93 16.64 6.73
C ARG A 60 -3.86 15.44 6.56
N LEU A 61 -3.34 14.22 6.71
CA LEU A 61 -4.15 13.00 6.64
C LEU A 61 -5.18 12.94 7.77
N ALA A 62 -4.78 13.37 8.98
CA ALA A 62 -5.67 13.46 10.14
C ALA A 62 -6.81 14.47 9.96
N GLY A 63 -6.59 15.54 9.19
CA GLY A 63 -7.63 16.49 8.81
C GLY A 63 -8.63 15.94 7.77
N ILE A 64 -8.25 14.89 7.03
CA ILE A 64 -9.11 14.22 6.05
C ILE A 64 -9.92 13.10 6.70
N VAL A 65 -9.28 12.30 7.56
CA VAL A 65 -9.88 11.15 8.21
C VAL A 65 -10.57 11.57 9.52
N PRO A 66 -11.81 11.15 9.80
CA PRO A 66 -12.45 11.38 11.09
C PRO A 66 -11.64 10.81 12.26
N GLU A 67 -11.58 11.55 13.38
CA GLU A 67 -10.74 11.22 14.54
C GLU A 67 -11.03 9.83 15.15
N ASN A 68 -12.28 9.39 15.10
CA ASN A 68 -12.72 8.07 15.57
C ASN A 68 -12.20 6.90 14.70
N LEU A 69 -11.51 7.18 13.59
CA LEU A 69 -10.88 6.21 12.71
C LEU A 69 -9.35 6.29 12.71
N HIS A 70 -8.74 7.26 13.42
CA HIS A 70 -7.29 7.45 13.43
C HIS A 70 -6.52 6.26 14.02
N ASP A 71 -7.12 5.51 14.93
CA ASP A 71 -6.56 4.27 15.48
C ASP A 71 -6.61 3.09 14.49
N LYS A 72 -7.46 3.18 13.47
CA LYS A 72 -7.66 2.11 12.49
C LYS A 72 -6.80 2.28 11.24
N VAL A 73 -6.55 3.52 10.80
CA VAL A 73 -5.71 3.78 9.62
C VAL A 73 -4.26 3.36 9.91
N GLN A 74 -3.77 2.36 9.17
CA GLN A 74 -2.41 1.84 9.34
C GLN A 74 -1.44 2.45 8.34
N LEU A 75 -0.31 2.95 8.84
CA LEU A 75 0.72 3.63 8.05
C LEU A 75 2.08 2.93 8.10
N PRO A 76 2.90 3.06 7.03
CA PRO A 76 2.55 3.72 5.77
C PRO A 76 1.53 2.90 4.96
N ILE A 77 0.77 3.59 4.11
CA ILE A 77 -0.17 2.94 3.18
C ILE A 77 0.64 2.29 2.07
N VAL A 78 0.59 0.96 2.01
CA VAL A 78 1.32 0.20 1.01
C VAL A 78 0.49 0.15 -0.26
N VAL A 79 1.00 0.69 -1.36
CA VAL A 79 0.37 0.64 -2.69
C VAL A 79 1.12 -0.39 -3.54
N GLN A 80 0.45 -1.48 -3.89
CA GLN A 80 1.04 -2.59 -4.62
C GLN A 80 0.79 -2.46 -6.12
N ARG A 81 1.86 -2.59 -6.93
CA ARG A 81 1.76 -2.77 -8.38
C ARG A 81 1.14 -4.12 -8.70
N ARG A 82 0.02 -4.12 -9.41
CA ARG A 82 -0.69 -5.31 -9.89
C ARG A 82 -0.30 -5.65 -11.32
N PHE A 83 0.61 -6.61 -11.46
CA PHE A 83 1.03 -7.09 -12.78
C PHE A 83 -0.09 -7.85 -13.49
N ASP A 84 -1.02 -8.41 -12.73
CA ASP A 84 -2.20 -9.20 -13.12
C ASP A 84 -3.40 -8.43 -13.64
N LEU A 85 -3.38 -7.11 -13.52
CA LEU A 85 -4.46 -6.25 -13.97
C LEU A 85 -4.03 -5.40 -15.17
N GLY A 86 -2.88 -5.71 -15.77
CA GLY A 86 -2.31 -4.96 -16.88
C GLY A 86 -1.39 -3.81 -16.47
N ARG A 87 -1.15 -2.89 -17.42
CA ARG A 87 -0.10 -1.86 -17.29
C ARG A 87 -0.52 -0.73 -16.35
N SER A 88 0.38 -0.40 -15.42
CA SER A 88 0.30 0.75 -14.52
C SER A 88 -0.93 0.81 -13.61
N ILE A 89 -1.50 -0.33 -13.26
CA ILE A 89 -2.55 -0.49 -12.23
C ILE A 89 -1.91 -0.84 -10.88
N TYR A 90 -2.39 -0.17 -9.84
CA TYR A 90 -1.98 -0.38 -8.47
C TYR A 90 -3.21 -0.56 -7.59
N THR A 91 -3.04 -1.25 -6.46
CA THR A 91 -4.08 -1.45 -5.44
C THR A 91 -3.47 -1.22 -4.08
N VAL A 92 -4.27 -0.81 -3.09
CA VAL A 92 -3.77 -0.72 -1.71
C VAL A 92 -3.66 -2.12 -1.11
N LEU A 93 -2.55 -2.38 -0.44
CA LEU A 93 -2.33 -3.56 0.38
C LEU A 93 -2.74 -3.25 1.82
N GLY A 94 -3.93 -3.70 2.20
CA GLY A 94 -4.51 -3.38 3.50
C GLY A 94 -6.03 -3.49 3.52
N GLY A 95 -6.64 -2.68 4.39
CA GLY A 95 -8.07 -2.65 4.60
C GLY A 95 -8.80 -1.69 3.66
N ARG A 96 -10.13 -1.78 3.67
CA ARG A 96 -11.01 -0.87 2.92
C ARG A 96 -10.85 0.58 3.35
N LEU A 97 -10.44 0.82 4.60
CA LEU A 97 -10.28 2.16 5.15
C LEU A 97 -9.13 2.92 4.48
N GLU A 98 -7.96 2.29 4.28
CA GLU A 98 -6.84 2.93 3.58
C GLU A 98 -7.16 3.17 2.10
N GLU A 99 -7.81 2.21 1.42
CA GLU A 99 -8.32 2.40 0.05
C GLU A 99 -9.22 3.63 -0.04
N PHE A 100 -10.21 3.70 0.85
CA PHE A 100 -11.17 4.79 0.90
C PHE A 100 -10.51 6.12 1.22
N THR A 101 -9.57 6.13 2.17
CA THR A 101 -8.82 7.33 2.57
C THR A 101 -8.09 7.95 1.37
N LEU A 102 -7.39 7.13 0.58
CA LEU A 102 -6.71 7.62 -0.63
C LEU A 102 -7.72 8.09 -1.70
N LYS A 103 -8.83 7.36 -1.88
CA LYS A 103 -9.88 7.75 -2.84
C LYS A 103 -10.54 9.08 -2.45
N TYR A 104 -10.81 9.28 -1.17
CA TYR A 104 -11.38 10.50 -0.60
C TYR A 104 -10.41 11.67 -0.72
N ALA A 105 -9.11 11.46 -0.42
CA ALA A 105 -8.09 12.49 -0.57
C ALA A 105 -7.95 13.01 -2.02
N LEU A 106 -8.20 12.15 -3.01
CA LEU A 106 -8.25 12.52 -4.43
C LEU A 106 -9.57 13.20 -4.85
N GLY A 107 -10.55 13.32 -3.95
CA GLY A 107 -11.87 13.84 -4.27
C GLY A 107 -12.69 12.91 -5.18
N LEU A 108 -12.38 11.61 -5.19
CA LEU A 108 -13.04 10.61 -6.05
C LEU A 108 -14.08 9.77 -5.29
N ALA A 109 -14.22 9.94 -3.98
CA ALA A 109 -15.15 9.19 -3.16
C ALA A 109 -16.58 9.76 -3.28
N ASP A 110 -17.56 8.89 -3.51
CA ASP A 110 -18.98 9.26 -3.61
C ASP A 110 -19.72 9.14 -2.26
N ARG A 111 -19.02 8.68 -1.22
CA ARG A 111 -19.57 8.39 0.11
C ARG A 111 -18.80 9.12 1.20
N GLU A 112 -19.37 9.08 2.40
CA GLU A 112 -18.71 9.52 3.62
C GLU A 112 -17.94 8.38 4.29
N PHE A 113 -17.00 8.73 5.17
CA PHE A 113 -16.20 7.77 5.94
C PHE A 113 -17.01 6.78 6.79
N LYS A 114 -18.25 7.08 7.17
CA LYS A 114 -19.10 6.14 7.91
C LYS A 114 -19.51 4.92 7.06
N ASP A 115 -19.51 5.07 5.74
CA ASP A 115 -19.97 4.07 4.77
C ASP A 115 -18.82 3.52 3.91
N TYR A 116 -17.57 3.68 4.36
CA TYR A 116 -16.36 3.34 3.61
C TYR A 116 -16.30 1.85 3.19
N GLU A 117 -16.91 0.95 3.96
CA GLU A 117 -16.95 -0.48 3.68
C GLU A 117 -17.85 -0.84 2.48
N ALA A 118 -18.86 -0.02 2.21
CA ALA A 118 -19.75 -0.20 1.07
C ALA A 118 -19.11 0.28 -0.25
N GLU A 119 -17.94 0.92 -0.18
CA GLU A 119 -17.22 1.40 -1.34
C GLU A 119 -16.56 0.24 -2.12
N GLY A 120 -16.63 0.33 -3.45
CA GLY A 120 -15.92 -0.58 -4.33
C GLY A 120 -14.40 -0.56 -4.12
N ARG A 121 -13.70 -1.53 -4.71
CA ARG A 121 -12.23 -1.53 -4.70
C ARG A 121 -11.70 -0.28 -5.41
N PHE A 122 -10.64 0.31 -4.88
CA PHE A 122 -9.98 1.43 -5.53
C PHE A 122 -8.77 0.96 -6.37
N TYR A 123 -8.94 0.97 -7.70
CA TYR A 123 -7.85 0.77 -8.65
C TYR A 123 -7.15 2.10 -8.93
N ILE A 124 -5.89 2.18 -8.53
CA ILE A 124 -5.08 3.38 -8.64
C ILE A 124 -4.31 3.32 -9.96
N TYR A 125 -4.66 4.17 -10.91
CA TYR A 125 -3.90 4.35 -12.14
C TYR A 125 -2.73 5.31 -11.90
N LYS A 126 -1.71 5.25 -12.76
CA LYS A 126 -0.49 6.09 -12.65
C LYS A 126 -0.76 7.59 -12.40
N PRO A 127 -1.73 8.26 -13.06
CA PRO A 127 -2.01 9.66 -12.77
C PRO A 127 -2.46 9.88 -11.31
N TYR A 128 -3.38 9.04 -10.82
CA TYR A 128 -3.85 9.10 -9.44
C TYR A 128 -2.73 8.77 -8.44
N LEU A 129 -1.89 7.77 -8.74
CA LEU A 129 -0.73 7.47 -7.90
C LEU A 129 0.23 8.66 -7.83
N SER A 130 0.45 9.36 -8.95
CA SER A 130 1.33 10.52 -9.00
C SER A 130 0.80 11.65 -8.12
N GLU A 131 -0.51 11.91 -8.16
CA GLU A 131 -1.14 12.92 -7.29
C GLU A 131 -1.08 12.51 -5.81
N LEU A 132 -1.33 11.24 -5.48
CA LEU A 132 -1.20 10.73 -4.12
C LEU A 132 0.23 10.90 -3.56
N ILE A 133 1.24 10.58 -4.36
CA ILE A 133 2.64 10.77 -3.99
C ILE A 133 2.96 12.26 -3.81
N ARG A 134 2.38 13.17 -4.61
CA ARG A 134 2.55 14.62 -4.41
C ARG A 134 1.95 15.11 -3.09
N MET A 135 0.86 14.49 -2.63
CA MET A 135 0.20 14.84 -1.37
C MET A 135 0.86 14.23 -0.13
N PHE A 136 1.29 12.97 -0.25
CA PHE A 136 1.71 12.09 0.85
C PHE A 136 2.93 11.23 0.48
N HIS A 137 4.05 11.84 0.10
CA HIS A 137 5.24 11.12 -0.36
C HIS A 137 5.90 10.26 0.73
N SER A 138 5.71 10.62 2.01
CA SER A 138 6.29 9.88 3.14
C SER A 138 5.32 8.87 3.75
N LEU A 139 4.01 9.01 3.52
CA LEU A 139 3.00 8.09 4.07
C LEU A 139 2.66 6.92 3.13
N ILE A 140 3.20 6.91 1.91
CA ILE A 140 2.93 5.89 0.90
C ILE A 140 4.22 5.14 0.56
N VAL A 141 4.14 3.81 0.55
CA VAL A 141 5.23 2.94 0.11
C VAL A 141 4.74 2.06 -1.03
N ILE A 142 5.52 1.96 -2.11
CA ILE A 142 5.15 1.17 -3.27
C ILE A 142 5.72 -0.25 -3.16
N GLY A 143 4.86 -1.26 -3.23
CA GLY A 143 5.25 -2.67 -3.29
C GLY A 143 5.05 -3.28 -4.67
N PHE A 144 5.70 -4.41 -4.91
CA PHE A 144 5.62 -5.15 -6.17
C PHE A 144 4.89 -6.48 -5.96
N GLY A 145 3.83 -6.71 -6.73
CA GLY A 145 3.12 -8.00 -6.77
C GLY A 145 3.90 -9.06 -7.56
N MET A 146 3.43 -10.31 -7.49
CA MET A 146 3.96 -11.37 -8.35
C MET A 146 3.44 -11.18 -9.79
N PRO A 147 4.29 -11.40 -10.82
CA PRO A 147 3.87 -11.41 -12.22
C PRO A 147 2.82 -12.49 -12.54
N GLU A 148 1.93 -12.21 -13.51
CA GLU A 148 0.82 -13.07 -13.99
C GLU A 148 1.20 -14.54 -14.18
N GLY A 149 2.30 -14.81 -14.90
CA GLY A 149 2.75 -16.17 -15.21
C GLY A 149 3.26 -17.01 -14.02
N LEU A 150 3.20 -16.47 -12.80
CA LEU A 150 3.58 -17.16 -11.57
C LEU A 150 2.42 -17.37 -10.59
N ALA A 151 1.34 -16.59 -10.72
CA ALA A 151 0.19 -16.64 -9.83
C ALA A 151 -0.80 -17.76 -10.21
N GLU A 152 -0.94 -18.05 -11.50
CA GLU A 152 -1.97 -18.94 -12.06
C GLU A 152 -1.75 -20.45 -11.82
N ALA A 153 -0.65 -20.86 -11.20
CA ALA A 153 -0.37 -22.27 -10.92
C ALA A 153 -0.44 -22.61 -9.41
N LEU A 154 -1.36 -21.94 -8.71
CA LEU A 154 -1.73 -22.19 -7.31
C LEU A 154 -3.18 -22.69 -7.15
N GLU A 155 -3.87 -22.95 -8.27
CA GLU A 155 -5.07 -23.79 -8.33
C GLU A 155 -4.71 -25.16 -8.95
#